data_AF-A0A7J4ERN9-F1
#
_entry.id   AF-A0A7J4ERN9-F1
#
_cell.length_a   1.000
_cell.length_b   1.000
_cell.length_c   1.000
_cell.angle_alpha   90.00
_cell.angle_beta   90.00
_cell.angle_gamma   90.00
#
_symmetry.space_group_name_H-M   'P 1'
#
loop_
_entity.id
_entity.type
_entity.pdbx_description
1 polymer ?
#
loop_
_entity_poly.entity_id
_entity_poly.type
_entity_poly.pdbx_seq_one_letter_code
_entity_poly.pdbx_strand_id
1 'polypeptide(L)'
;LSWDVSNWVEVDLNFDESEVRKIGGLKSEDEKINVEIIRFTRYEDESLRYARVGFIANAPSVGYRVYKIMRDEPKKENKNFIRIKGNIIETRNFDVRFNPENGFIYVIKNGIKVCRANELVLEEEIGDLYCHKETTGCPLKTEGGEGVKYGSYRMKNFWIDGSPIRQVINIEVDYFSLRWPYRLVDALKPKIWRHNFRELRKRNYYEPEG
;
A
#
# COMPACT_ATOMS: atom_id res chain seq x y z
N LEU A 1 8.06 19.21 13.41
CA LEU A 1 7.67 20.05 12.26
C LEU A 1 6.95 21.28 12.82
N SER A 2 6.94 22.40 12.09
CA SER A 2 6.29 23.65 12.56
C SER A 2 4.78 23.67 12.30
N TRP A 3 4.20 22.53 11.97
CA TRP A 3 2.77 22.28 11.77
C TRP A 3 2.41 20.94 12.39
N ASP A 4 1.12 20.75 12.66
CA ASP A 4 0.59 19.50 13.18
C ASP A 4 0.67 18.40 12.13
N VAL A 5 1.09 17.21 12.54
CA VAL A 5 1.28 16.08 11.62
C VAL A 5 0.53 14.87 12.13
N SER A 6 -0.31 14.31 11.26
CA SER A 6 -0.88 12.98 11.42
C SER A 6 -0.17 12.04 10.45
N ASN A 7 0.35 10.92 10.95
CA ASN A 7 1.02 9.93 10.11
C ASN A 7 0.91 8.52 10.73
N TRP A 8 0.98 7.50 9.88
CA TRP A 8 1.20 6.14 10.30
C TRP A 8 2.58 5.98 10.94
N VAL A 9 2.60 5.40 12.14
CA VAL A 9 3.82 5.06 12.86
C VAL A 9 3.82 3.59 13.23
N GLU A 10 4.98 2.96 13.12
CA GLU A 10 5.23 1.60 13.60
C GLU A 10 6.21 1.68 14.76
N VAL A 11 5.83 1.11 15.91
CA VAL A 11 6.61 1.15 17.14
C VAL A 11 6.89 -0.26 17.62
N ASP A 12 8.15 -0.53 17.93
CA ASP A 12 8.61 -1.77 18.55
C ASP A 12 8.55 -1.64 20.07
N LEU A 13 7.77 -2.51 20.73
CA LEU A 13 7.59 -2.54 22.17
C LEU A 13 8.11 -3.87 22.72
N ASN A 14 8.84 -3.80 23.84
CA ASN A 14 9.31 -4.95 24.60
C ASN A 14 8.72 -4.87 26.00
N PHE A 15 8.35 -6.02 26.56
CA PHE A 15 7.73 -6.12 27.88
C PHE A 15 8.40 -7.21 28.69
N ASP A 16 8.37 -7.02 30.00
CA ASP A 16 8.77 -8.04 30.95
C ASP A 16 7.65 -9.09 31.12
N GLU A 17 8.02 -10.27 31.62
CA GLU A 17 7.08 -11.36 31.83
C GLU A 17 5.93 -10.92 32.77
N SER A 18 4.71 -11.36 32.46
CA SER A 18 3.47 -11.01 33.16
C SER A 18 3.04 -9.52 33.13
N GLU A 19 3.77 -8.61 32.48
CA GLU A 19 3.43 -7.17 32.46
C GLU A 19 2.17 -6.87 31.62
N VAL A 20 2.18 -7.29 30.35
CA VAL A 20 1.11 -7.02 29.38
C VAL A 20 0.73 -8.30 28.65
N ARG A 21 -0.55 -8.71 28.75
CA ARG A 21 -1.07 -9.89 28.03
C ARG A 21 -1.73 -9.55 26.69
N LYS A 22 -2.29 -8.35 26.56
CA LYS A 22 -3.01 -7.88 25.36
C LYS A 22 -2.86 -6.37 25.22
N ILE A 23 -2.72 -5.94 23.96
CA ILE A 23 -2.85 -4.54 23.53
C ILE A 23 -4.18 -4.43 22.80
N GLY A 24 -5.15 -3.73 23.38
CA GLY A 24 -6.45 -3.46 22.77
C GLY A 24 -6.50 -2.11 22.03
N GLY A 25 -5.70 -1.15 22.47
CA GLY A 25 -5.61 0.17 21.85
C GLY A 25 -4.64 1.08 22.60
N LEU A 26 -4.61 2.36 22.21
CA LEU A 26 -3.85 3.40 22.88
C LEU A 26 -4.78 4.48 23.43
N LYS A 27 -4.33 5.14 24.50
CA LYS A 27 -4.95 6.35 25.04
C LYS A 27 -3.96 7.50 24.99
N SER A 28 -4.36 8.62 24.43
CA SER A 28 -3.65 9.89 24.58
C SER A 28 -4.64 10.93 25.05
N GLU A 29 -4.38 11.55 26.20
CA GLU A 29 -5.30 12.50 26.83
C GLU A 29 -6.70 11.87 26.99
N ASP A 30 -7.74 12.39 26.33
CA ASP A 30 -9.10 11.84 26.35
C ASP A 30 -9.44 10.99 25.12
N GLU A 31 -8.54 10.91 24.14
CA GLU A 31 -8.75 10.15 22.91
C GLU A 31 -8.32 8.69 23.06
N LYS A 32 -9.15 7.78 22.51
CA LYS A 32 -8.85 6.35 22.38
C LYS A 32 -8.56 6.04 20.92
N ILE A 33 -7.43 5.39 20.67
CA ILE A 33 -6.87 5.16 19.34
C ILE A 33 -6.81 3.66 19.07
N ASN A 34 -7.29 3.28 17.91
CA ASN A 34 -7.21 1.91 17.42
C ASN A 34 -5.77 1.59 16.97
N VAL A 35 -5.35 0.35 17.20
CA VAL A 35 -4.01 -0.14 16.90
C VAL A 35 -4.09 -1.40 16.07
N GLU A 36 -3.16 -1.54 15.14
CA GLU A 36 -2.89 -2.77 14.42
C GLU A 36 -1.68 -3.48 15.04
N ILE A 37 -1.86 -4.73 15.46
CA ILE A 37 -0.73 -5.56 15.88
C ILE A 37 -0.12 -6.20 14.64
N ILE A 38 1.04 -5.71 14.21
CA ILE A 38 1.73 -6.16 12.99
C ILE A 38 2.47 -7.48 13.25
N ARG A 39 3.13 -7.58 14.41
CA ARG A 39 3.89 -8.76 14.82
C ARG A 39 3.94 -8.83 16.34
N PHE A 40 3.94 -10.04 16.91
CA PHE A 40 4.16 -10.21 18.34
C PHE A 40 4.78 -11.57 18.67
N THR A 41 5.36 -11.69 19.86
CA THR A 41 5.82 -12.94 20.47
C THR A 41 5.42 -12.97 21.94
N ARG A 42 5.25 -14.16 22.52
CA ARG A 42 4.83 -14.36 23.92
C ARG A 42 5.85 -15.16 24.72
N TYR A 43 5.82 -14.99 26.03
CA TYR A 43 6.44 -15.88 27.01
C TYR A 43 5.56 -17.13 27.22
N GLU A 44 6.02 -18.05 28.08
CA GLU A 44 5.30 -19.29 28.42
C GLU A 44 4.00 -19.02 29.19
N ASP A 45 3.96 -17.96 30.00
CA ASP A 45 2.78 -17.50 30.75
C ASP A 45 1.73 -16.77 29.87
N GLU A 46 1.91 -16.80 28.55
CA GLU A 46 1.13 -16.11 27.53
C GLU A 46 1.21 -14.57 27.55
N SER A 47 2.05 -13.97 28.41
CA SER A 47 2.32 -12.53 28.35
C SER A 47 3.11 -12.15 27.11
N LEU A 48 2.92 -10.93 26.61
CA LEU A 48 3.64 -10.40 25.46
C LEU A 48 5.10 -10.19 25.85
N ARG A 49 6.02 -10.70 25.03
CA ARG A 49 7.46 -10.40 25.14
C ARG A 49 7.84 -9.22 24.25
N TYR A 50 7.30 -9.22 23.05
CA TYR A 50 7.55 -8.21 22.03
C TYR A 50 6.29 -8.01 21.20
N ALA A 51 6.02 -6.77 20.81
CA ALA A 51 4.99 -6.42 19.85
C ALA A 51 5.43 -5.25 18.97
N ARG A 52 5.28 -5.40 17.66
CA ARG A 52 5.28 -4.28 16.72
C ARG A 52 3.85 -3.83 16.50
N VAL A 53 3.58 -2.58 16.84
CA VAL A 53 2.25 -1.98 16.73
C VAL A 53 2.26 -0.85 15.73
N GLY A 54 1.21 -0.76 14.92
CA GLY A 54 0.98 0.27 13.93
C GLY A 54 -0.27 1.09 14.27
N PHE A 55 -0.18 2.41 14.21
CA PHE A 55 -1.32 3.29 14.44
C PHE A 55 -1.08 4.67 13.81
N ILE A 56 -2.14 5.46 13.69
CA ILE A 56 -2.03 6.87 13.27
C ILE A 56 -1.68 7.70 14.50
N ALA A 57 -0.47 8.24 14.52
CA ALA A 57 -0.05 9.19 15.54
C ALA A 57 -0.26 10.61 15.03
N ASN A 58 -0.79 11.46 15.89
CA ASN A 58 -0.80 12.89 15.71
C ASN A 58 0.27 13.53 16.61
N ALA A 59 1.03 14.47 16.06
CA ALA A 59 2.02 15.24 16.81
C ALA A 59 1.78 16.73 16.58
N PRO A 60 1.69 17.54 17.65
CA PRO A 60 1.53 18.98 17.53
C PRO A 60 2.80 19.64 17.00
N SER A 61 2.65 20.85 16.46
CA SER A 61 3.77 21.70 16.04
C SER A 61 4.83 21.83 17.15
N VAL A 62 6.07 21.47 16.82
CA VAL A 62 7.24 21.50 17.72
C VAL A 62 6.95 20.89 19.10
N GLY A 63 6.24 19.76 19.13
CA GLY A 63 5.89 19.08 20.39
C GLY A 63 6.00 17.57 20.32
N TYR A 64 5.51 16.92 21.38
CA TYR A 64 5.40 15.47 21.48
C TYR A 64 4.00 15.10 21.97
N ARG A 65 3.61 13.85 21.71
CA ARG A 65 2.35 13.29 22.20
C ARG A 65 2.63 11.94 22.82
N VAL A 66 2.01 11.66 23.97
CA VAL A 66 2.24 10.44 24.75
C VAL A 66 1.05 9.51 24.61
N TYR A 67 1.34 8.27 24.24
CA TYR A 67 0.33 7.22 24.05
C TYR A 67 0.53 6.14 25.11
N LYS A 68 -0.53 5.86 25.88
CA LYS A 68 -0.55 4.81 26.90
C LYS A 68 -1.26 3.58 26.38
N ILE A 69 -0.69 2.40 26.63
CA ILE A 69 -1.28 1.12 26.24
C ILE A 69 -2.55 0.85 27.04
N MET A 70 -3.61 0.45 26.35
CA MET A 70 -4.86 -0.01 26.93
C MET A 70 -5.08 -1.50 26.65
N ARG A 71 -5.70 -2.19 27.60
CA ARG A 71 -6.12 -3.60 27.42
C ARG A 71 -7.41 -3.73 26.60
N ASP A 72 -8.33 -2.77 26.77
CA ASP A 72 -9.62 -2.75 26.10
C ASP A 72 -9.49 -2.15 24.70
N GLU A 73 -10.28 -2.69 23.77
CA GLU A 73 -10.43 -2.10 22.44
C GLU A 73 -11.25 -0.80 22.54
N PRO A 74 -10.83 0.28 21.85
CA PRO A 74 -11.67 1.46 21.69
C PRO A 74 -13.03 1.05 21.14
N LYS A 75 -14.12 1.66 21.65
CA LYS A 75 -15.40 1.52 20.99
C LYS A 75 -15.23 2.08 19.57
N LYS A 76 -15.69 1.32 18.57
CA LYS A 76 -15.72 1.78 17.18
C LYS A 76 -16.63 2.99 17.08
N GLU A 77 -16.10 4.20 17.28
CA GLU A 77 -16.79 5.39 16.84
C GLU A 77 -16.86 5.33 15.30
N ASN A 78 -18.06 5.44 14.74
CA ASN A 78 -18.38 5.30 13.32
C ASN A 78 -17.68 6.30 12.37
N LYS A 79 -16.67 7.03 12.83
CA LYS A 79 -16.09 8.18 12.11
C LYS A 79 -14.96 7.83 11.14
N ASN A 80 -14.17 6.77 11.41
CA ASN A 80 -12.96 6.44 10.63
C ASN A 80 -13.08 5.07 9.95
N PHE A 81 -14.11 4.88 9.13
CA PHE A 81 -14.29 3.61 8.43
C PHE A 81 -13.71 3.67 7.02
N ILE A 82 -12.61 2.94 6.82
CA ILE A 82 -12.33 2.38 5.51
C ILE A 82 -13.36 1.27 5.27
N ARG A 83 -14.16 1.38 4.21
CA ARG A 83 -15.16 0.37 3.85
C ARG A 83 -14.77 -0.29 2.54
N ILE A 84 -14.75 -1.62 2.52
CA ILE A 84 -14.47 -2.39 1.32
C ILE A 84 -15.78 -2.89 0.73
N LYS A 85 -16.03 -2.59 -0.55
CA LYS A 85 -17.15 -3.11 -1.33
C LYS A 85 -16.62 -3.71 -2.63
N GLY A 86 -16.33 -5.01 -2.61
CA GLY A 86 -15.75 -5.70 -3.75
C GLY A 86 -14.46 -5.01 -4.19
N ASN A 87 -14.49 -4.34 -5.34
CA ASN A 87 -13.32 -3.68 -5.93
C ASN A 87 -13.14 -2.20 -5.57
N ILE A 88 -13.90 -1.71 -4.58
CA ILE A 88 -13.88 -0.34 -4.12
C ILE A 88 -13.46 -0.30 -2.65
N ILE A 89 -12.48 0.54 -2.34
CA ILE A 89 -12.13 0.95 -0.98
C ILE A 89 -12.63 2.38 -0.79
N GLU A 90 -13.69 2.54 -0.01
CA GLU A 90 -14.29 3.83 0.32
C GLU A 90 -13.60 4.40 1.57
N THR A 91 -13.15 5.64 1.50
CA THR A 91 -12.70 6.42 2.67
C THR A 91 -13.58 7.65 2.82
N ARG A 92 -13.35 8.45 3.88
CA ARG A 92 -14.09 9.69 4.08
C ARG A 92 -13.84 10.73 2.98
N ASN A 93 -12.63 10.75 2.42
CA ASN A 93 -12.16 11.83 1.55
C ASN A 93 -12.15 11.45 0.07
N PHE A 94 -11.91 10.17 -0.23
CA PHE A 94 -11.83 9.65 -1.58
C PHE A 94 -12.18 8.16 -1.63
N ASP A 95 -12.64 7.70 -2.78
CA ASP A 95 -12.82 6.29 -3.07
C ASP A 95 -11.69 5.81 -3.97
N VAL A 96 -11.25 4.59 -3.74
CA VAL A 96 -10.23 3.92 -4.53
C VAL A 96 -10.87 2.76 -5.25
N ARG A 97 -10.86 2.79 -6.58
CA ARG A 97 -11.27 1.67 -7.43
C ARG A 97 -10.05 0.97 -7.98
N PHE A 98 -10.01 -0.35 -7.86
CA PHE A 98 -8.98 -1.13 -8.54
C PHE A 98 -9.58 -1.96 -9.67
N ASN A 99 -8.81 -2.14 -10.72
CA ASN A 99 -9.14 -3.07 -11.79
C ASN A 99 -8.24 -4.31 -11.67
N PRO A 100 -8.78 -5.49 -11.30
CA PRO A 100 -7.99 -6.69 -11.11
C PRO A 100 -7.39 -7.23 -12.41
N GLU A 101 -7.92 -6.87 -13.59
CA GLU A 101 -7.39 -7.38 -14.86
C GLU A 101 -6.05 -6.76 -15.25
N ASN A 102 -5.87 -5.47 -14.95
CA ASN A 102 -4.68 -4.71 -15.33
C ASN A 102 -3.87 -4.19 -14.13
N GLY A 103 -4.38 -4.32 -12.90
CA GLY A 103 -3.71 -3.89 -11.69
C GLY A 103 -3.68 -2.38 -11.48
N PHE A 104 -4.41 -1.58 -12.29
CA PHE A 104 -4.46 -0.13 -12.08
C PHE A 104 -5.39 0.28 -10.96
N ILE A 105 -4.98 1.37 -10.32
CA ILE A 105 -5.73 2.02 -9.27
C ILE A 105 -6.27 3.35 -9.79
N TYR A 106 -7.53 3.62 -9.48
CA TYR A 106 -8.23 4.85 -9.83
C TYR A 106 -8.69 5.54 -8.56
N VAL A 107 -8.26 6.78 -8.38
CA VAL A 107 -8.70 7.62 -7.26
C VAL A 107 -9.90 8.43 -7.70
N ILE A 108 -10.97 8.37 -6.93
CA ILE A 108 -12.25 9.01 -7.21
C ILE A 108 -12.57 9.92 -6.03
N LYS A 109 -12.91 11.18 -6.32
CA LYS A 109 -13.32 12.16 -5.30
C LYS A 109 -14.63 12.78 -5.72
N ASN A 110 -15.62 12.79 -4.84
CA ASN A 110 -16.96 13.31 -5.13
C ASN A 110 -17.59 12.71 -6.41
N GLY A 111 -17.37 11.41 -6.65
CA GLY A 111 -17.85 10.71 -7.85
C GLY A 111 -17.05 10.98 -9.13
N ILE A 112 -16.07 11.87 -9.11
CA ILE A 112 -15.23 12.21 -10.27
C ILE A 112 -13.91 11.45 -10.18
N LYS A 113 -13.53 10.78 -11.27
CA LYS A 113 -12.20 10.16 -11.39
C LYS A 113 -11.14 11.25 -11.44
N VAL A 114 -10.33 11.35 -10.39
CA VAL A 114 -9.28 12.37 -10.24
C VAL A 114 -8.02 11.95 -10.99
N CYS A 115 -7.55 10.72 -10.74
CA CYS A 115 -6.34 10.23 -11.37
C CYS A 115 -6.32 8.70 -11.51
N ARG A 116 -5.44 8.25 -12.39
CA ARG A 116 -4.95 6.86 -12.46
C ARG A 116 -3.59 6.83 -11.78
N ALA A 117 -3.38 5.87 -10.90
CA ALA A 117 -2.20 5.77 -10.07
C ALA A 117 -1.46 4.44 -10.29
N ASN A 118 -0.22 4.39 -9.77
CA ASN A 118 0.58 3.18 -9.62
C ASN A 118 0.96 2.49 -10.96
N GLU A 119 1.13 3.28 -12.03
CA GLU A 119 1.64 2.80 -13.31
C GLU A 119 3.17 2.68 -13.27
N LEU A 120 3.70 1.53 -13.71
CA LEU A 120 5.12 1.39 -13.97
C LEU A 120 5.45 1.80 -15.40
N VAL A 121 6.53 2.54 -15.50
CA VAL A 121 7.11 3.03 -16.75
C VAL A 121 8.54 2.50 -16.80
N LEU A 122 8.83 1.72 -17.85
CA LEU A 122 10.18 1.31 -18.20
C LEU A 122 10.72 2.32 -19.19
N GLU A 123 11.79 3.01 -18.81
CA GLU A 123 12.45 4.03 -19.63
C GLU A 123 13.83 3.54 -20.07
N GLU A 124 14.30 4.07 -21.19
CA GLU A 124 15.67 3.89 -21.63
C GLU A 124 16.55 4.92 -20.92
N GLU A 125 17.64 4.47 -20.33
CA GLU A 125 18.69 5.36 -19.85
C GLU A 125 20.00 4.93 -20.51
N ILE A 126 20.47 5.78 -21.42
CA ILE A 126 21.79 5.67 -22.03
C ILE A 126 22.57 6.88 -21.54
N GLY A 127 23.59 6.66 -20.73
CA GLY A 127 24.27 7.78 -20.11
C GLY A 127 25.40 7.36 -19.20
N ASP A 128 25.93 8.33 -18.49
CA ASP A 128 26.82 8.13 -17.37
C ASP A 128 26.23 8.74 -16.10
N LEU A 129 26.99 8.76 -15.01
CA LEU A 129 26.55 9.29 -13.72
C LEU A 129 26.14 10.77 -13.77
N TYR A 130 26.56 11.52 -14.79
CA TYR A 130 26.39 12.97 -14.89
C TYR A 130 25.50 13.40 -16.06
N CYS A 131 25.31 12.54 -17.06
CA CYS A 131 24.59 12.85 -18.27
C CYS A 131 23.58 11.75 -18.60
N HIS A 132 22.30 12.07 -18.42
CA HIS A 132 21.19 11.27 -18.90
C HIS A 132 20.95 11.55 -20.39
N LYS A 133 20.81 10.49 -21.20
CA LYS A 133 20.38 10.58 -22.58
C LYS A 133 19.39 9.45 -22.88
N GLU A 134 18.39 9.78 -23.68
CA GLU A 134 17.40 8.85 -24.17
C GLU A 134 17.43 8.87 -25.70
N THR A 135 17.29 7.71 -26.36
CA THR A 135 17.26 7.63 -27.83
C THR A 135 15.82 7.59 -28.35
N THR A 136 14.93 6.91 -27.63
CA THR A 136 13.55 6.64 -28.08
C THR A 136 12.59 7.82 -27.92
N GLY A 137 12.89 8.78 -27.03
CA GLY A 137 12.03 9.93 -26.72
C GLY A 137 10.62 9.53 -26.26
N CYS A 138 10.46 8.28 -25.84
CA CYS A 138 9.23 7.69 -25.34
C CYS A 138 9.60 6.45 -24.51
N PRO A 139 8.78 6.10 -23.50
CA PRO A 139 9.06 4.95 -22.66
C PRO A 139 9.30 3.66 -23.46
N LEU A 140 10.28 2.87 -23.06
CA LEU A 140 10.48 1.52 -23.60
C LEU A 140 9.22 0.68 -23.43
N LYS A 141 8.58 0.74 -22.25
CA LYS A 141 7.29 0.10 -22.02
C LYS A 141 6.55 0.67 -20.82
N THR A 142 5.27 0.99 -20.97
CA THR A 142 4.38 1.24 -19.82
C THR A 142 3.53 0.01 -19.50
N GLU A 143 3.10 -0.14 -18.25
CA GLU A 143 2.07 -1.12 -17.91
C GLU A 143 0.76 -0.89 -18.67
N GLY A 144 0.46 0.37 -19.03
CA GLY A 144 -0.68 0.71 -19.89
C GLY A 144 -0.55 0.20 -21.32
N GLY A 145 0.63 -0.27 -21.74
CA GLY A 145 0.86 -0.87 -23.04
C GLY A 145 1.51 0.04 -24.08
N GLU A 146 1.89 1.26 -23.71
CA GLU A 146 2.64 2.18 -24.56
C GLU A 146 4.11 1.73 -24.72
N GLY A 147 4.84 2.32 -25.67
CA GLY A 147 6.24 1.98 -25.96
C GLY A 147 6.40 0.79 -26.93
N VAL A 148 7.52 0.07 -26.79
CA VAL A 148 7.93 -1.02 -27.69
C VAL A 148 6.87 -2.15 -27.74
N LYS A 149 6.61 -2.69 -28.93
CA LYS A 149 5.49 -3.63 -29.17
C LYS A 149 5.63 -5.01 -28.50
N TYR A 150 6.86 -5.49 -28.38
CA TYR A 150 7.15 -6.89 -28.04
C TYR A 150 7.10 -7.19 -26.55
N GLY A 151 7.49 -6.22 -25.72
CA GLY A 151 7.41 -6.33 -24.27
C GLY A 151 5.99 -6.12 -23.74
N SER A 152 5.65 -6.74 -22.61
CA SER A 152 4.40 -6.46 -21.91
C SER A 152 4.49 -6.86 -20.45
N TYR A 153 3.80 -6.08 -19.63
CA TYR A 153 3.51 -6.45 -18.27
C TYR A 153 2.37 -7.47 -18.24
N ARG A 154 2.40 -8.35 -17.24
CA ARG A 154 1.35 -9.33 -16.96
C ARG A 154 1.06 -9.34 -15.47
N MET A 155 -0.21 -9.16 -15.11
CA MET A 155 -0.66 -9.32 -13.73
C MET A 155 -0.53 -10.80 -13.33
N LYS A 156 0.17 -11.05 -12.21
CA LYS A 156 0.41 -12.38 -11.66
C LYS A 156 -0.55 -12.67 -10.52
N ASN A 157 -0.61 -11.75 -9.54
CA ASN A 157 -1.47 -11.90 -8.38
C ASN A 157 -1.91 -10.55 -7.83
N PHE A 158 -3.05 -10.56 -7.15
CA PHE A 158 -3.66 -9.39 -6.52
C PHE A 158 -4.38 -9.82 -5.25
N TRP A 159 -4.14 -9.11 -4.16
CA TRP A 159 -4.92 -9.29 -2.94
C TRP A 159 -4.87 -8.04 -2.06
N ILE A 160 -5.85 -7.93 -1.16
CA ILE A 160 -5.98 -6.84 -0.20
C ILE A 160 -5.81 -7.44 1.18
N ASP A 161 -4.84 -6.90 1.92
CA ASP A 161 -4.62 -7.21 3.32
C ASP A 161 -4.81 -5.95 4.15
N GLY A 162 -4.95 -6.11 5.46
CA GLY A 162 -4.86 -5.00 6.40
C GLY A 162 -5.89 -5.06 7.51
N SER A 163 -5.96 -3.99 8.26
CA SER A 163 -6.81 -3.82 9.43
C SER A 163 -7.90 -2.77 9.14
N PRO A 164 -8.90 -2.61 10.04
CA PRO A 164 -9.89 -1.55 9.89
C PRO A 164 -9.31 -0.13 9.82
N ILE A 165 -8.07 0.08 10.29
CA ILE A 165 -7.39 1.38 10.28
C ILE A 165 -6.46 1.58 9.08
N ARG A 166 -6.06 0.50 8.39
CA ARG A 166 -5.15 0.55 7.25
C ARG A 166 -5.43 -0.58 6.29
N GLN A 167 -5.64 -0.25 5.02
CA GLN A 167 -5.76 -1.24 3.96
C GLN A 167 -4.54 -1.20 3.05
N VAL A 168 -4.06 -2.38 2.66
CA VAL A 168 -2.86 -2.56 1.84
C VAL A 168 -3.24 -3.34 0.60
N ILE A 169 -3.10 -2.70 -0.56
CA ILE A 169 -3.30 -3.35 -1.84
C ILE A 169 -1.95 -3.90 -2.31
N ASN A 170 -1.86 -5.22 -2.40
CA ASN A 170 -0.70 -5.93 -2.93
C ASN A 170 -0.94 -6.30 -4.40
N ILE A 171 0.00 -5.95 -5.26
CA ILE A 171 -0.07 -6.24 -6.70
C ILE A 171 1.27 -6.85 -7.12
N GLU A 172 1.21 -8.04 -7.73
CA GLU A 172 2.36 -8.69 -8.35
C GLU A 172 2.22 -8.63 -9.87
N VAL A 173 3.24 -8.09 -10.51
CA VAL A 173 3.29 -7.89 -11.96
C VAL A 173 4.65 -8.36 -12.46
N ASP A 174 4.64 -9.15 -13.53
CA ASP A 174 5.85 -9.59 -14.20
C ASP A 174 6.00 -8.84 -15.52
N TYR A 175 7.22 -8.44 -15.84
CA TYR A 175 7.57 -7.88 -17.15
C TYR A 175 8.24 -8.94 -18.02
N PHE A 176 7.66 -9.19 -19.20
CA PHE A 176 8.20 -10.09 -20.20
C PHE A 176 8.68 -9.30 -21.41
N SER A 177 9.90 -9.58 -21.87
CA SER A 177 10.46 -8.94 -23.06
C SER A 177 9.85 -9.46 -24.36
N LEU A 178 9.29 -10.68 -24.35
CA LEU A 178 8.74 -11.34 -25.52
C LEU A 178 7.37 -11.97 -25.24
N ARG A 179 6.41 -11.67 -26.10
CA ARG A 179 5.09 -12.29 -26.13
C ARG A 179 4.70 -12.76 -27.54
N TRP A 180 3.96 -13.87 -27.64
CA TRP A 180 3.39 -14.37 -28.89
C TRP A 180 1.86 -14.42 -28.81
N PRO A 181 1.12 -14.02 -29.86
CA PRO A 181 1.61 -13.53 -31.15
C PRO A 181 2.10 -12.08 -31.06
N TYR A 182 3.18 -11.76 -31.78
CA TYR A 182 3.77 -10.41 -31.79
C TYR A 182 3.16 -9.49 -32.87
N ARG A 183 2.47 -10.07 -33.86
CA ARG A 183 1.59 -9.39 -34.81
C ARG A 183 0.16 -9.84 -34.48
N LEU A 184 -0.83 -8.94 -34.50
CA LEU A 184 -2.23 -9.17 -34.09
C LEU A 184 -2.50 -9.15 -32.57
N VAL A 185 -1.73 -8.37 -31.81
CA VAL A 185 -1.94 -8.21 -30.36
C VAL A 185 -3.36 -7.72 -30.03
N ASP A 186 -3.93 -6.87 -30.88
CA ASP A 186 -5.28 -6.30 -30.66
C ASP A 186 -6.40 -7.32 -30.90
N ALA A 187 -6.14 -8.35 -31.71
CA ALA A 187 -7.11 -9.38 -32.06
C ALA A 187 -6.95 -10.67 -31.22
N LEU A 188 -5.74 -10.93 -30.72
CA LEU A 188 -5.40 -12.18 -30.05
C LEU A 188 -4.67 -11.93 -28.73
N LYS A 189 -5.23 -12.47 -27.64
CA LYS A 189 -4.55 -12.49 -26.35
C LYS A 189 -3.22 -13.26 -26.45
N PRO A 190 -2.13 -12.78 -25.81
CA PRO A 190 -0.86 -13.48 -25.83
C PRO A 190 -0.95 -14.90 -25.26
N LYS A 191 -0.53 -15.89 -26.04
CA LYS A 191 -0.51 -17.31 -25.67
C LYS A 191 0.83 -17.73 -25.07
N ILE A 192 1.91 -17.09 -25.46
CA ILE A 192 3.27 -17.41 -24.99
C ILE A 192 3.88 -16.18 -24.37
N TRP A 193 4.47 -16.36 -23.20
CA TRP A 193 5.24 -15.38 -22.47
C TRP A 193 6.65 -15.95 -22.28
N ARG A 194 7.68 -15.26 -22.77
CA ARG A 194 9.07 -15.72 -22.69
C ARG A 194 9.98 -14.60 -22.20
N HIS A 195 11.08 -15.03 -21.59
CA HIS A 195 12.08 -14.17 -20.98
C HIS A 195 11.42 -13.26 -19.93
N ASN A 196 11.02 -13.86 -18.80
CA ASN A 196 10.66 -13.09 -17.61
C ASN A 196 11.91 -12.29 -17.22
N PHE A 197 11.84 -10.98 -17.40
CA PHE A 197 12.97 -10.11 -17.17
C PHE A 197 12.98 -9.60 -15.74
N ARG A 198 11.80 -9.29 -15.19
CA ARG A 198 11.63 -8.79 -13.82
C ARG A 198 10.29 -9.20 -13.23
N GLU A 199 10.34 -9.64 -11.98
CA GLU A 199 9.17 -9.78 -11.10
C GLU A 199 9.09 -8.53 -10.21
N LEU A 200 7.92 -7.90 -10.17
CA LEU A 200 7.71 -6.64 -9.46
C LEU A 200 6.54 -6.78 -8.50
N ARG A 201 6.76 -6.37 -7.25
CA ARG A 201 5.73 -6.35 -6.21
C ARG A 201 5.49 -4.92 -5.74
N LYS A 202 4.23 -4.50 -5.84
CA LYS A 202 3.78 -3.17 -5.43
C LYS A 202 2.91 -3.28 -4.19
N ARG A 203 3.10 -2.35 -3.26
CA ARG A 203 2.28 -2.21 -2.06
C ARG A 203 1.79 -0.79 -1.98
N ASN A 204 0.47 -0.62 -2.04
CA ASN A 204 -0.18 0.68 -1.90
C ASN A 204 -0.90 0.71 -0.56
N TYR A 205 -0.56 1.69 0.28
CA TYR A 205 -1.11 1.85 1.62
C TYR A 205 -2.22 2.90 1.59
N TYR A 206 -3.33 2.58 2.24
CA TYR A 206 -4.48 3.46 2.35
C TYR A 206 -4.87 3.61 3.81
N GLU A 207 -4.91 4.87 4.24
CA GLU A 207 -5.17 5.29 5.59
C GLU A 207 -6.32 6.31 5.57
N PRO A 208 -7.17 6.35 6.61
CA PRO A 208 -8.37 7.20 6.62
C PRO A 208 -8.08 8.71 6.69
N GLU A 209 -6.88 9.14 7.08
CA GLU A 209 -6.54 10.55 7.34
C GLU A 209 -5.33 11.09 6.54
N GLY A 210 -4.97 10.42 5.43
CA GLY A 210 -3.92 10.87 4.49
C GLY A 210 -4.44 11.67 3.29
#